data_AF-A0A848G7N6-F1
#
_entry.id   AF-A0A848G7N6-F1
#
_cell.length_a   1.000
_cell.length_b   1.000
_cell.length_c   1.000
_cell.angle_alpha   90.00
_cell.angle_beta   90.00
_cell.angle_gamma   90.00
#
_symmetry.space_group_name_H-M   'P 1'
#
loop_
_entity.id
_entity.type
_entity.pdbx_description
1 polymer ?
#
loop_
_entity_poly.entity_id
_entity_poly.type
_entity_poly.pdbx_seq_one_letter_code
_entity_poly.pdbx_strand_id
1 'polypeptide(L)'
;MLTAILIMTGIALVLGAVLGFASIKFKVEGDPLVDQIDAILPQTQCGQCGFPGCRPYATAIAGGEAEINQCPPGGEEGIRKLADLLGREFKPLSEEHGVEKPKSVAVIDEATCIGCTLCIQACPVDAIVGAAKQMHTIIAADCTGCELCLAPCPVDCISMEPIAETVDTWKWRYPVFAIKQTA
;
A
#
# COMPACT_ATOMS: atom_id res chain seq x y z
N MET A 1 -23.22 -8.78 46.61
CA MET A 1 -22.30 -9.20 45.51
C MET A 1 -23.06 -9.49 44.22
N LEU A 2 -24.08 -10.35 44.20
CA LEU A 2 -24.91 -10.62 43.00
C LEU A 2 -25.58 -9.38 42.40
N THR A 3 -26.09 -8.47 43.22
CA THR A 3 -26.72 -7.22 42.76
C THR A 3 -25.76 -6.33 41.97
N ALA A 4 -24.51 -6.18 42.43
CA ALA A 4 -23.50 -5.42 41.73
C ALA A 4 -23.15 -6.06 40.37
N ILE A 5 -23.01 -7.39 40.33
CA ILE A 5 -22.73 -8.13 39.08
C ILE A 5 -23.85 -7.94 38.06
N LEU A 6 -25.12 -8.02 38.49
CA LEU A 6 -26.27 -7.83 37.61
C LEU A 6 -26.35 -6.41 37.05
N ILE A 7 -26.09 -5.40 37.87
CA ILE A 7 -26.09 -3.99 37.43
C ILE A 7 -24.99 -3.76 36.39
N MET A 8 -23.76 -4.20 36.67
CA MET A 8 -22.63 -4.03 35.75
C MET A 8 -22.88 -4.75 34.42
N THR A 9 -23.43 -5.97 34.46
CA THR A 9 -23.75 -6.75 33.25
C THR A 9 -24.88 -6.08 32.44
N GLY A 10 -25.92 -5.58 33.11
CA GLY A 10 -27.02 -4.88 32.45
C GLY A 10 -26.58 -3.59 31.76
N ILE A 11 -25.76 -2.77 32.44
CA ILE A 11 -25.19 -1.55 31.86
C ILE A 11 -24.31 -1.89 30.65
N ALA A 12 -23.46 -2.91 30.75
CA ALA A 12 -22.61 -3.33 29.64
C ALA A 12 -23.41 -3.78 28.41
N LEU A 13 -24.48 -4.55 28.61
CA LEU A 13 -25.38 -4.97 27.52
C LEU A 13 -26.09 -3.78 26.86
N VAL A 14 -26.61 -2.85 27.67
CA VAL A 14 -27.32 -1.67 27.15
C VAL A 14 -26.37 -0.76 26.38
N LEU A 15 -25.22 -0.42 26.97
CA LEU A 15 -24.23 0.44 26.30
C LEU A 15 -23.67 -0.24 25.05
N GLY A 16 -23.36 -1.54 25.10
CA GLY A 16 -22.91 -2.31 23.95
C GLY A 16 -23.94 -2.34 22.82
N ALA A 17 -25.22 -2.54 23.13
CA ALA A 17 -26.30 -2.54 22.14
C ALA A 17 -26.52 -1.15 21.53
N VAL A 18 -26.49 -0.09 22.34
CA VAL A 18 -26.64 1.30 21.85
C VAL A 18 -25.47 1.69 20.96
N LEU A 19 -24.23 1.42 21.37
CA LEU A 19 -23.03 1.72 20.58
C LEU A 19 -22.98 0.90 19.29
N GLY A 20 -23.34 -0.38 19.36
CA GLY A 20 -23.41 -1.26 18.18
C GLY A 20 -24.50 -0.84 17.19
N PHE A 21 -25.67 -0.43 17.68
CA PHE A 21 -26.74 0.10 16.82
C PHE A 21 -26.32 1.43 16.17
N ALA A 22 -25.70 2.32 16.95
CA ALA A 22 -25.23 3.61 16.46
C ALA A 22 -24.17 3.44 15.36
N SER A 23 -23.21 2.53 15.51
CA SER A 23 -22.15 2.33 14.51
C SER A 23 -22.66 1.84 13.16
N ILE A 24 -23.73 1.04 13.15
CA ILE A 24 -24.37 0.56 11.91
C ILE A 24 -25.28 1.64 11.32
N LYS A 25 -26.10 2.28 12.15
CA LYS A 25 -27.08 3.26 11.69
C LYS A 25 -26.44 4.54 11.15
N PHE A 26 -25.31 4.95 11.71
CA PHE A 26 -24.58 6.17 11.34
C PHE A 26 -23.29 5.87 10.58
N LYS A 27 -23.14 4.68 9.99
CA LYS A 27 -22.00 4.38 9.11
C LYS A 27 -22.07 5.32 7.90
N VAL A 28 -21.10 6.22 7.80
CA VAL A 28 -20.93 7.08 6.62
C VAL A 28 -20.37 6.20 5.51
N GLU A 29 -21.14 6.03 4.43
CA GLU A 29 -20.65 5.42 3.20
C GLU A 29 -19.60 6.36 2.60
N GLY A 30 -18.41 5.84 2.30
CA GLY A 30 -17.33 6.63 1.69
C GLY A 30 -17.73 7.15 0.31
N ASP A 31 -16.96 8.10 -0.22
CA ASP A 31 -17.13 8.52 -1.61
C ASP A 31 -16.83 7.31 -2.53
N PRO A 32 -17.82 6.82 -3.30
CA PRO A 32 -17.65 5.64 -4.14
C PRO A 32 -16.58 5.83 -5.22
N LEU A 33 -16.24 7.07 -5.59
CA LEU A 33 -15.16 7.34 -6.52
C LEU A 33 -13.79 7.10 -5.89
N VAL A 34 -13.59 7.53 -4.65
CA VAL A 34 -12.34 7.32 -3.90
C VAL A 34 -12.06 5.84 -3.74
N ASP A 35 -13.08 5.06 -3.39
CA ASP A 35 -12.93 3.60 -3.21
C ASP A 35 -12.58 2.89 -4.54
N GLN A 36 -13.11 3.38 -5.68
CA GLN A 36 -12.74 2.86 -7.01
C GLN A 36 -11.30 3.21 -7.41
N ILE A 37 -10.86 4.44 -7.13
CA ILE A 37 -9.48 4.86 -7.38
C ILE A 37 -8.51 4.06 -6.48
N ASP A 38 -8.82 3.94 -5.19
CA ASP A 38 -8.00 3.21 -4.22
C ASP A 38 -7.84 1.75 -4.64
N ALA A 39 -8.89 1.11 -5.16
CA ALA A 39 -8.83 -0.26 -5.69
C ALA A 39 -7.91 -0.43 -6.91
N ILE A 40 -7.62 0.65 -7.67
CA ILE A 40 -6.70 0.62 -8.81
C ILE A 40 -5.24 0.80 -8.35
N LEU A 41 -5.02 1.53 -7.26
CA LEU A 41 -3.68 1.80 -6.72
C LEU A 41 -3.01 0.50 -6.23
N PRO A 42 -1.67 0.44 -6.21
CA PRO A 42 -0.93 -0.79 -5.92
C PRO A 42 -0.95 -1.21 -4.44
N GLN A 43 -1.61 -0.45 -3.56
CA GLN A 43 -1.77 -0.73 -2.12
C GLN A 43 -0.44 -0.95 -1.37
N THR A 44 0.65 -0.33 -1.82
CA THR A 44 1.97 -0.48 -1.21
C THR A 44 2.20 0.42 0.00
N GLN A 45 1.39 1.48 0.16
CA GLN A 45 1.53 2.49 1.22
C GLN A 45 2.94 3.10 1.33
N CYS A 46 3.67 3.17 0.22
CA CYS A 46 5.09 3.58 0.20
C CYS A 46 5.34 5.09 0.29
N GLY A 47 4.34 5.91 -0.01
CA GLY A 47 4.42 7.37 0.00
C GLY A 47 5.30 8.05 -1.05
N GLN A 48 5.77 7.31 -2.08
CA GLN A 48 6.59 7.88 -3.18
C GLN A 48 5.85 8.96 -3.99
N CYS A 49 4.51 8.94 -3.98
CA CYS A 49 3.67 9.98 -4.60
C CYS A 49 3.57 11.28 -3.77
N GLY A 50 4.21 11.37 -2.60
CA GLY A 50 4.12 12.52 -1.70
C GLY A 50 2.95 12.47 -0.71
N PHE A 51 2.08 11.45 -0.80
CA PHE A 51 0.97 11.22 0.13
C PHE A 51 1.31 10.12 1.14
N PRO A 52 0.76 10.13 2.36
CA PRO A 52 1.08 9.13 3.40
C PRO A 52 0.54 7.72 3.11
N GLY A 53 -0.21 7.52 2.02
CA GLY A 53 -0.74 6.23 1.61
C GLY A 53 -1.56 6.32 0.32
N CYS A 54 -2.04 5.17 -0.15
CA CYS A 54 -2.84 5.02 -1.36
C CYS A 54 -4.20 5.73 -1.23
N ARG A 55 -4.91 5.55 -0.10
CA ARG A 55 -6.23 6.15 0.08
C ARG A 55 -6.22 7.69 0.13
N PRO A 56 -5.30 8.35 0.86
CA PRO A 56 -5.15 9.80 0.78
C PRO A 56 -4.84 10.31 -0.63
N TYR A 57 -4.00 9.59 -1.39
CA TYR A 57 -3.74 9.91 -2.79
C TYR A 57 -4.99 9.74 -3.65
N ALA A 58 -5.77 8.67 -3.43
CA ALA A 58 -7.04 8.44 -4.10
C ALA A 58 -8.05 9.57 -3.85
N THR A 59 -8.15 10.03 -2.60
CA THR A 59 -8.98 11.19 -2.23
C THR A 59 -8.52 12.46 -2.95
N ALA A 60 -7.22 12.72 -3.01
CA ALA A 60 -6.68 13.89 -3.69
C ALA A 60 -6.94 13.84 -5.21
N ILE A 61 -6.85 12.66 -5.83
CA ILE A 61 -7.20 12.48 -7.25
C ILE A 61 -8.71 12.77 -7.47
N ALA A 62 -9.57 12.20 -6.62
CA ALA A 62 -11.02 12.39 -6.70
C ALA A 62 -11.41 13.87 -6.52
N GLY A 63 -10.74 14.58 -5.59
CA GLY A 63 -10.92 16.00 -5.36
C GLY A 63 -10.29 16.92 -6.42
N GLY A 64 -9.48 16.37 -7.34
CA GLY A 64 -8.76 17.15 -8.36
C GLY A 64 -7.56 17.93 -7.82
N GLU A 65 -7.10 17.60 -6.61
CA GLU A 65 -5.93 18.21 -5.96
C GLU A 65 -4.61 17.56 -6.40
N ALA A 66 -4.67 16.32 -6.92
CA ALA A 66 -3.52 15.57 -7.41
C ALA A 66 -3.71 15.03 -8.83
N GLU A 67 -2.59 14.85 -9.53
CA GLU A 67 -2.54 14.26 -10.86
C GLU A 67 -2.47 12.72 -10.79
N ILE A 68 -2.94 12.05 -11.84
CA ILE A 68 -3.02 10.57 -11.89
C ILE A 68 -1.68 9.87 -12.12
N ASN A 69 -0.62 10.62 -12.45
CA ASN A 69 0.68 10.12 -12.90
C ASN A 69 1.78 10.28 -11.85
N GLN A 70 1.45 10.27 -10.56
CA GLN A 70 2.40 10.51 -9.46
C GLN A 70 2.81 9.22 -8.73
N CYS A 71 2.33 8.04 -9.14
CA CYS A 71 2.58 6.78 -8.46
C CYS A 71 3.56 5.87 -9.23
N PRO A 72 4.88 5.90 -8.91
CA PRO A 72 5.85 5.01 -9.55
C PRO A 72 5.55 3.52 -9.44
N PRO A 73 5.12 2.95 -8.28
CA PRO A 73 4.84 1.52 -8.19
C PRO A 73 3.56 1.10 -8.92
N GLY A 74 2.68 2.05 -9.25
CA GLY A 74 1.51 1.79 -10.10
C GLY A 74 1.87 1.67 -11.58
N GLY A 75 3.01 2.22 -11.98
CA GLY A 75 3.51 2.22 -13.36
C GLY A 75 2.52 2.83 -14.36
N GLU A 76 2.82 2.67 -15.65
CA GLU A 76 1.91 3.17 -16.70
C GLU A 76 0.55 2.45 -16.71
N GLU A 77 0.50 1.18 -16.34
CA GLU A 77 -0.75 0.40 -16.32
C GLU A 77 -1.76 1.00 -15.33
N GLY A 78 -1.31 1.35 -14.12
CA GLY A 78 -2.14 2.02 -13.12
C GLY A 78 -2.65 3.36 -13.63
N ILE A 79 -1.78 4.17 -14.24
CA ILE A 79 -2.15 5.49 -14.77
C ILE A 79 -3.22 5.39 -15.86
N ARG A 80 -3.12 4.40 -16.77
CA ARG A 80 -4.14 4.18 -17.80
C ARG A 80 -5.49 3.80 -17.21
N LYS A 81 -5.52 2.88 -16.24
CA LYS A 81 -6.76 2.50 -15.55
C LYS A 81 -7.41 3.70 -14.85
N LEU A 82 -6.60 4.56 -14.23
CA LEU A 82 -7.08 5.79 -13.62
C LEU A 82 -7.62 6.78 -14.66
N ALA A 83 -6.92 6.93 -15.79
CA ALA A 83 -7.35 7.77 -16.91
C ALA A 83 -8.71 7.30 -17.47
N ASP A 84 -8.86 5.99 -17.70
CA ASP A 84 -10.10 5.37 -18.18
C ASP A 84 -11.25 5.55 -17.18
N LEU A 85 -11.00 5.32 -15.89
CA LEU A 85 -12.01 5.48 -14.83
C LEU A 85 -12.49 6.94 -14.71
N LEU A 86 -11.56 7.90 -14.78
CA LEU A 86 -11.84 9.33 -14.56
C LEU A 86 -12.19 10.09 -15.84
N GLY A 87 -12.12 9.44 -17.00
CA GLY A 87 -12.29 10.09 -18.30
C GLY A 87 -11.24 11.17 -18.59
N ARG A 88 -10.01 10.99 -18.09
CA ARG A 88 -8.89 11.94 -18.27
C ARG A 88 -7.93 11.45 -19.34
N GLU A 89 -7.15 12.35 -19.92
CA GLU A 89 -6.08 11.97 -20.85
C GLU A 89 -4.93 11.27 -20.12
N PHE A 90 -4.36 10.24 -20.75
CA PHE A 90 -3.17 9.57 -20.24
C PHE A 90 -1.98 10.54 -20.24
N LYS A 91 -1.29 10.61 -19.10
CA LYS A 91 0.01 11.31 -18.95
C LYS A 91 1.08 10.29 -18.57
N PRO A 92 2.31 10.36 -19.10
CA PRO A 92 3.40 9.52 -18.64
C PRO A 92 3.70 9.79 -17.16
N LEU A 93 4.33 8.82 -16.48
CA LEU A 93 4.73 8.96 -15.08
C LEU A 93 5.54 10.26 -14.88
N SER A 94 5.21 11.02 -13.83
CA SER A 94 5.90 12.26 -13.50
C SER A 94 7.35 11.99 -13.11
N GLU A 95 8.27 12.65 -13.80
CA GLU A 95 9.72 12.55 -13.52
C GLU A 95 10.08 12.98 -12.09
N GLU A 96 9.26 13.86 -11.47
CA GLU A 96 9.46 14.33 -10.10
C GLU A 96 9.27 13.21 -9.07
N HIS A 97 8.36 12.27 -9.33
CA HIS A 97 8.01 11.23 -8.36
C HIS A 97 8.84 9.94 -8.52
N GLY A 98 9.69 9.87 -9.54
CA GLY A 98 10.64 8.78 -9.76
C GLY A 98 10.35 7.93 -10.99
N VAL A 99 10.96 6.74 -11.02
CA VAL A 99 10.88 5.80 -12.16
C VAL A 99 10.17 4.52 -11.76
N GLU A 100 9.49 3.90 -12.72
CA GLU A 100 8.93 2.57 -12.55
C GLU A 100 10.07 1.55 -12.37
N LYS A 101 10.09 0.88 -11.22
CA LYS A 101 11.01 -0.21 -10.90
C LYS A 101 10.30 -1.56 -11.09
N PRO A 102 11.03 -2.63 -11.47
CA PRO A 102 10.45 -3.96 -11.46
C PRO A 102 10.05 -4.36 -10.04
N LYS A 103 9.06 -5.25 -9.93
CA LYS A 103 8.65 -5.81 -8.64
C LYS A 103 9.83 -6.54 -8.00
N SER A 104 10.10 -6.22 -6.74
CA SER A 104 11.21 -6.77 -5.99
C SER A 104 10.76 -7.15 -4.58
N VAL A 105 11.45 -8.12 -4.01
CA VAL A 105 11.25 -8.58 -2.63
C VAL A 105 12.49 -8.21 -1.84
N ALA A 106 12.29 -7.65 -0.66
CA ALA A 106 13.37 -7.42 0.26
C ALA A 106 13.88 -8.76 0.84
N VAL A 107 15.19 -8.91 0.96
CA VAL A 107 15.87 -10.09 1.52
C VAL A 107 16.80 -9.61 2.63
N ILE A 108 16.67 -10.20 3.82
CA ILE A 108 17.52 -9.91 4.98
C ILE A 108 18.67 -10.90 5.02
N ASP A 109 19.90 -10.40 5.13
CA ASP A 109 21.06 -11.24 5.42
C ASP A 109 21.05 -11.70 6.89
N GLU A 110 20.84 -13.01 7.04
CA GLU A 110 20.79 -13.72 8.31
C GLU A 110 22.08 -13.58 9.14
N ALA A 111 23.23 -13.49 8.49
CA ALA A 111 24.52 -13.42 9.18
C ALA A 111 24.78 -12.04 9.82
N THR A 112 24.18 -10.99 9.25
CA THR A 112 24.43 -9.59 9.64
C THR A 112 23.29 -9.01 10.49
N CYS A 113 22.10 -9.60 10.47
CA CYS A 113 20.94 -9.12 11.21
C CYS A 113 21.15 -9.16 12.75
N ILE A 114 21.02 -8.01 13.41
CA ILE A 114 21.17 -7.89 14.87
C ILE A 114 19.85 -7.90 15.65
N GLY A 115 18.70 -8.03 14.98
CA GLY A 115 17.40 -8.05 15.65
C GLY A 115 16.96 -6.71 16.28
N CYS A 116 17.26 -5.57 15.65
CA CYS A 116 16.98 -4.22 16.20
C CYS A 116 15.50 -3.77 16.11
N THR A 117 14.66 -4.52 15.40
CA THR A 117 13.21 -4.30 15.15
C THR A 117 12.80 -3.03 14.39
N LEU A 118 13.73 -2.16 13.99
CA LEU A 118 13.43 -0.93 13.24
C LEU A 118 12.78 -1.19 11.87
N CYS A 119 13.20 -2.25 11.19
CA CYS A 119 12.60 -2.67 9.92
C CYS A 119 11.15 -3.14 10.08
N ILE A 120 10.80 -3.82 11.19
CA ILE A 120 9.42 -4.23 11.48
C ILE A 120 8.53 -3.00 11.63
N GLN A 121 8.98 -1.99 12.40
CA GLN A 121 8.21 -0.75 12.61
C GLN A 121 8.02 0.07 11.34
N ALA A 122 8.93 -0.08 10.36
CA ALA A 122 8.87 0.64 9.09
C ALA A 122 8.05 -0.10 8.01
N CYS A 123 7.72 -1.37 8.20
CA CYS A 123 6.98 -2.15 7.21
C CYS A 123 5.48 -1.83 7.29
N PRO A 124 4.87 -1.21 6.26
CA PRO A 124 3.46 -0.82 6.32
C PRO A 124 2.48 -2.00 6.14
N VAL A 125 2.99 -3.16 5.73
CA VAL A 125 2.21 -4.37 5.43
C VAL A 125 2.57 -5.55 6.33
N ASP A 126 3.38 -5.30 7.36
CA ASP A 126 3.81 -6.31 8.34
C ASP A 126 4.44 -7.58 7.72
N ALA A 127 5.13 -7.45 6.58
CA ALA A 127 5.76 -8.57 5.86
C ALA A 127 7.05 -9.10 6.53
N ILE A 128 7.46 -8.57 7.69
CA ILE A 128 8.71 -8.92 8.37
C ILE A 128 8.39 -9.64 9.68
N VAL A 129 8.94 -10.84 9.85
CA VAL A 129 8.75 -11.67 11.04
C VAL A 129 10.04 -11.76 11.84
N GLY A 130 9.92 -11.59 13.16
CA GLY A 130 10.95 -11.92 14.13
C GLY A 130 10.70 -11.21 15.46
N ALA A 131 11.71 -11.14 16.32
CA ALA A 131 11.59 -10.54 17.65
C ALA A 131 12.85 -9.77 18.01
N ALA A 132 12.78 -8.97 19.08
CA ALA A 132 13.93 -8.24 19.58
C ALA A 132 15.11 -9.19 19.88
N LYS A 133 16.29 -8.84 19.35
CA LYS A 133 17.52 -9.65 19.43
C LYS A 133 17.43 -11.03 18.78
N GLN A 134 16.44 -11.25 17.93
CA GLN A 134 16.32 -12.43 17.09
C GLN A 134 16.43 -12.01 15.63
N MET A 135 16.89 -12.93 14.80
CA MET A 135 16.97 -12.73 13.37
C MET A 135 15.58 -12.48 12.78
N HIS A 136 15.46 -11.48 11.92
CA HIS A 136 14.23 -11.24 11.19
C HIS A 136 14.29 -11.91 9.81
N THR A 137 13.14 -12.30 9.29
CA THR A 137 13.00 -12.79 7.91
C THR A 137 11.80 -12.13 7.25
N ILE A 138 11.79 -12.14 5.92
CA ILE A 138 10.74 -11.52 5.12
C ILE A 138 9.81 -12.59 4.57
N ILE A 139 8.50 -12.40 4.76
CA ILE A 139 7.48 -13.19 4.08
C ILE A 139 7.36 -12.62 2.66
N ALA A 140 8.00 -13.29 1.70
CA ALA A 140 8.03 -12.84 0.30
C ALA A 140 6.64 -12.63 -0.32
N ALA A 141 5.62 -13.38 0.13
CA ALA A 141 4.25 -13.27 -0.35
C ALA A 141 3.57 -11.94 0.02
N ASP A 142 3.92 -11.37 1.17
CA ASP A 142 3.31 -10.14 1.70
C ASP A 142 4.18 -8.90 1.40
N CYS A 143 5.42 -9.09 0.98
CA CYS A 143 6.34 -8.00 0.66
C CYS A 143 5.89 -7.25 -0.61
N THR A 144 5.61 -5.96 -0.46
CA THR A 144 5.19 -5.09 -1.57
C THR A 144 6.34 -4.45 -2.32
N GLY A 145 7.58 -4.62 -1.86
CA GLY A 145 8.75 -4.00 -2.48
C GLY A 145 8.87 -2.49 -2.27
N CYS A 146 8.27 -1.94 -1.19
CA CYS A 146 8.22 -0.50 -0.93
C CYS A 146 9.55 0.16 -0.53
N GLU A 147 10.59 -0.63 -0.26
CA GLU A 147 11.94 -0.19 0.15
C GLU A 147 12.03 0.58 1.49
N LEU A 148 10.91 0.78 2.20
CA LEU A 148 10.87 1.53 3.47
C LEU A 148 11.71 0.90 4.60
N CYS A 149 12.00 -0.40 4.50
CA CYS A 149 12.79 -1.11 5.51
C CYS A 149 14.32 -0.89 5.37
N LEU A 150 14.80 -0.38 4.24
CA LEU A 150 16.24 -0.20 3.98
C LEU A 150 16.84 0.89 4.88
N ALA A 151 16.30 2.11 4.79
CA ALA A 151 16.86 3.28 5.49
C ALA A 151 16.89 3.15 7.03
N PRO A 152 15.92 2.51 7.71
CA PRO A 152 15.96 2.29 9.15
C PRO A 152 16.95 1.22 9.62
N CYS A 153 17.55 0.43 8.73
CA CYS A 153 18.44 -0.67 9.11
C CYS A 153 19.83 -0.15 9.48
N PRO A 154 20.27 -0.22 10.75
CA PRO A 154 21.54 0.38 11.19
C PRO A 154 22.78 -0.41 10.74
N VAL A 155 22.59 -1.62 10.21
CA VAL A 155 23.65 -2.52 9.74
C VAL A 155 23.53 -2.82 8.24
N ASP A 156 22.62 -2.13 7.55
CA ASP A 156 22.39 -2.25 6.10
C ASP A 156 22.28 -3.70 5.58
N CYS A 157 21.71 -4.60 6.39
CA CYS A 157 21.60 -6.03 6.06
C CYS A 157 20.44 -6.40 5.12
N ILE A 158 19.76 -5.43 4.50
CA ILE A 158 18.58 -5.67 3.65
C ILE A 158 18.89 -5.31 2.20
N SER A 159 18.59 -6.23 1.29
CA SER A 159 18.77 -6.05 -0.15
C SER A 159 17.46 -6.26 -0.91
N MET A 160 17.30 -5.64 -2.07
CA MET A 160 16.12 -5.81 -2.92
C MET A 160 16.45 -6.76 -4.07
N GLU A 161 15.78 -7.91 -4.13
CA GLU A 161 15.94 -8.86 -5.22
C GLU A 161 14.74 -8.76 -6.17
N PRO A 162 14.94 -8.51 -7.47
CA PRO A 162 13.85 -8.48 -8.44
C PRO A 162 13.19 -9.85 -8.59
N ILE A 163 11.87 -9.89 -8.62
CA ILE A 163 11.12 -11.11 -8.92
C ILE A 163 11.18 -11.32 -10.42
N ALA A 164 11.81 -12.41 -10.86
CA ALA A 164 11.84 -12.77 -12.27
C ALA A 164 10.42 -13.04 -12.80
N GLU A 165 10.13 -12.52 -13.99
CA GLU A 165 8.89 -12.85 -14.69
C GLU A 165 8.98 -14.32 -15.17
N THR A 166 8.00 -15.11 -14.74
CA THR A 166 7.80 -16.49 -15.17
C THR A 166 6.54 -16.56 -16.01
N VAL A 167 6.32 -17.66 -16.72
CA VAL A 167 5.10 -17.86 -17.53
C VAL A 167 3.83 -17.68 -16.69
N ASP A 168 3.88 -18.05 -15.40
CA ASP A 168 2.75 -17.95 -14.47
C ASP A 168 2.54 -16.53 -13.92
N THR A 169 3.60 -15.72 -13.84
CA THR A 169 3.55 -14.36 -13.26
C THR A 169 3.50 -13.25 -14.31
N TRP A 170 3.71 -13.60 -15.57
CA TRP A 170 3.68 -12.66 -16.69
C TRP A 170 2.27 -12.13 -16.94
N LYS A 171 2.15 -10.81 -17.09
CA LYS A 171 0.91 -10.14 -17.49
C LYS A 171 1.08 -9.46 -18.83
N TRP A 172 0.03 -9.48 -19.63
CA TRP A 172 -0.02 -8.78 -20.91
C TRP A 172 0.13 -7.27 -20.68
N ARG A 173 1.24 -6.69 -21.13
CA ARG A 173 1.49 -5.25 -21.03
C ARG A 173 0.73 -4.50 -22.13
N TYR A 174 0.29 -3.29 -21.83
CA TYR A 174 -0.38 -2.46 -22.83
C TYR A 174 0.57 -2.21 -24.02
N PRO A 175 0.16 -2.51 -25.26
CA PRO A 175 1.06 -2.39 -26.39
C PRO A 175 1.26 -0.91 -26.73
N VAL A 176 2.46 -0.40 -26.45
CA VAL A 176 2.85 0.96 -26.81
C VAL A 176 3.37 0.95 -28.24
N PHE A 177 2.51 1.29 -29.20
CA PHE A 177 2.93 1.48 -30.59
C PHE A 177 3.34 2.94 -30.79
N ALA A 178 4.61 3.18 -31.10
CA ALA A 178 5.06 4.50 -31.52
C ALA A 178 4.43 4.82 -32.89
N ILE A 179 3.46 5.72 -32.92
CA ILE A 179 2.87 6.19 -34.17
C ILE A 179 3.94 7.04 -34.87
N LYS A 180 4.52 6.50 -35.95
CA LYS A 180 5.48 7.24 -36.77
C LYS A 180 4.74 8.40 -37.43
N GLN A 181 5.06 9.63 -37.05
CA GLN A 181 4.48 10.81 -37.70
C GLN A 181 4.86 10.79 -39.17
N THR A 182 3.87 10.73 -40.06
CA THR A 182 4.06 10.90 -41.49
C THR A 182 4.40 12.37 -41.74
N ALA A 183 5.59 12.61 -42.28
CA ALA A 183 6.09 13.92 -42.69
C ALA A 183 5.28 14.51 -43.86
#